data_AF-A0A414IPU2-F1
#
_entry.id   AF-A0A414IPU2-F1
#
_cell.length_a   1.000
_cell.length_b   1.000
_cell.length_c   1.000
_cell.angle_alpha   90.00
_cell.angle_beta   90.00
_cell.angle_gamma   90.00
#
_symmetry.space_group_name_H-M   'P 1'
#
loop_
_entity.id
_entity.type
_entity.pdbx_description
1 polymer ?
#
loop_
_entity_poly.entity_id
_entity_poly.type
_entity_poly.pdbx_seq_one_letter_code
_entity_poly.pdbx_strand_id
1 'polypeptide(L)'
;TIFFLVFFLELRKRTGGYHLDKFYKCYLATVVSYLVIVIISARLSEHPQWLFAILVIAITGIGLIGTVNHPNMHMTSEELMESKKSARTIVLLEGCIILGCVLLDADMVYISYMAIAVILCAALLCIAKIFKQEVRENEAG
;
A
#
# COMPACT_ATOMS: atom_id res chain seq x y z
N THR A 1 6.46 13.26 6.04
CA THR A 1 4.99 13.32 6.17
C THR A 1 4.23 13.39 4.84
N ILE A 2 4.47 14.38 3.97
CA ILE A 2 3.85 14.42 2.62
C ILE A 2 4.22 13.20 1.78
N PHE A 3 5.49 12.78 1.83
CA PHE A 3 5.97 11.57 1.14
C PHE A 3 5.15 10.31 1.46
N PHE A 4 4.81 10.09 2.73
CA PHE A 4 3.96 8.96 3.12
C PHE A 4 2.59 9.05 2.44
N LEU A 5 1.94 10.21 2.47
CA LEU A 5 0.60 10.38 1.90
C LEU A 5 0.59 10.18 0.39
N VAL A 6 1.58 10.72 -0.32
CA VAL A 6 1.69 10.57 -1.78
C VAL A 6 1.83 9.09 -2.14
N PHE A 7 2.81 8.39 -1.56
CA PHE A 7 3.04 6.97 -1.84
C PHE A 7 1.83 6.12 -1.43
N PHE A 8 1.31 6.37 -0.22
CA PHE A 8 0.19 5.61 0.29
C PHE A 8 -1.04 5.76 -0.61
N LEU A 9 -1.43 6.99 -0.98
CA LEU A 9 -2.65 7.24 -1.74
C LEU A 9 -2.53 6.78 -3.19
N GLU A 10 -1.40 7.03 -3.85
CA GLU A 10 -1.19 6.61 -5.25
C GLU A 10 -1.23 5.09 -5.39
N LEU A 11 -0.51 4.38 -4.52
CA LEU A 11 -0.52 2.92 -4.52
C LEU A 11 -1.86 2.35 -4.06
N ARG A 12 -2.42 2.85 -2.95
CA ARG A 12 -3.71 2.38 -2.40
C ARG A 12 -4.84 2.50 -3.41
N LYS A 13 -4.87 3.58 -4.20
CA LYS A 13 -5.85 3.78 -5.26
C LYS A 13 -5.86 2.65 -6.28
N ARG A 14 -4.70 2.02 -6.55
CA ARG A 14 -4.59 0.92 -7.53
C ARG A 14 -4.71 -0.45 -6.90
N THR A 15 -4.16 -0.65 -5.70
CA THR A 15 -4.20 -1.95 -5.02
C THR A 15 -5.58 -2.24 -4.42
N GLY A 16 -6.33 -1.21 -4.03
CA GLY A 16 -7.44 -1.37 -3.11
C GLY A 16 -6.96 -1.93 -1.77
N GLY A 17 -7.76 -2.78 -1.15
CA GLY A 17 -7.42 -3.49 0.08
C GLY A 17 -8.55 -3.44 1.10
N TYR A 18 -8.25 -3.65 2.38
CA TYR A 18 -9.29 -3.83 3.39
C TYR A 18 -10.16 -2.58 3.56
N HIS A 19 -11.48 -2.77 3.58
CA HIS A 19 -12.46 -1.72 3.84
C HIS A 19 -13.37 -2.10 4.99
N LEU A 20 -13.65 -1.13 5.87
CA LEU A 20 -14.67 -1.25 6.90
C LEU A 20 -16.06 -0.99 6.30
N ASP A 21 -17.10 -1.36 7.04
CA ASP A 21 -18.51 -1.27 6.66
C ASP A 21 -18.98 0.15 6.31
N LYS A 22 -18.28 1.19 6.79
CA LYS A 22 -18.59 2.59 6.52
C LYS A 22 -17.35 3.37 6.08
N PHE A 23 -17.56 4.32 5.17
CA PHE A 23 -16.52 5.21 4.65
C PHE A 23 -15.82 5.98 5.78
N TYR A 24 -16.56 6.60 6.71
CA TYR A 24 -15.96 7.40 7.79
C TYR A 24 -15.06 6.57 8.72
N LYS A 25 -15.35 5.26 8.88
CA LYS A 25 -14.50 4.35 9.66
C LYS A 25 -13.18 4.09 8.95
N CYS A 26 -13.21 3.90 7.63
CA CYS A 26 -11.99 3.78 6.82
C CYS A 26 -11.17 5.08 6.86
N TYR A 27 -11.83 6.21 6.70
CA TYR A 27 -11.20 7.53 6.77
C TYR A 27 -10.53 7.75 8.12
N LEU A 28 -11.24 7.49 9.23
CA LEU A 28 -10.68 7.59 10.58
C LEU A 28 -9.49 6.63 10.76
N ALA A 29 -9.59 5.40 10.27
CA ALA A 29 -8.48 4.44 10.33
C ALA A 29 -7.25 4.93 9.58
N THR A 30 -7.41 5.56 8.40
CA THR A 30 -6.30 6.17 7.66
C THR A 30 -5.67 7.34 8.39
N VAL A 31 -6.49 8.21 9.00
CA VAL A 31 -5.97 9.33 9.81
C VAL A 31 -5.19 8.82 11.02
N VAL A 32 -5.74 7.84 11.73
CA VAL A 32 -5.08 7.22 12.90
C VAL A 32 -3.79 6.52 12.49
N SER A 33 -3.80 5.71 11.42
CA SER A 33 -2.60 5.02 10.94
C SER A 33 -1.50 6.01 10.55
N TYR A 34 -1.88 7.11 9.89
CA TYR A 34 -0.96 8.19 9.55
C TYR A 34 -0.33 8.83 10.81
N LEU A 35 -1.14 9.18 11.82
CA LEU A 35 -0.63 9.78 13.06
C LEU A 35 0.33 8.83 13.80
N VAL A 36 -0.03 7.55 13.88
CA VAL A 36 0.83 6.52 14.48
C VAL A 36 2.16 6.45 13.73
N ILE A 37 2.14 6.40 12.40
CA ILE A 37 3.35 6.30 11.57
C ILE A 37 4.27 7.51 11.76
N VAL A 38 3.72 8.72 11.86
CA VAL A 38 4.52 9.93 12.13
C VAL A 38 5.25 9.85 13.48
N ILE A 39 4.64 9.22 14.49
CA ILE A 39 5.24 9.07 15.82
C ILE A 39 6.34 7.99 15.82
N ILE A 40 6.08 6.86 15.16
CA ILE A 40 6.99 5.70 15.23
C ILE A 40 8.09 5.71 14.16
N SER A 41 7.97 6.51 13.09
CA SER A 41 8.90 6.49 11.96
C SER A 41 10.35 6.73 12.36
N ALA A 42 10.58 7.64 13.31
CA ALA A 42 11.93 7.93 13.82
C ALA A 42 12.59 6.70 14.48
N ARG A 43 11.79 5.89 15.18
CA ARG A 43 12.28 4.64 15.79
C ARG A 43 12.50 3.55 14.76
N LEU A 44 11.64 3.46 13.73
CA LEU A 44 11.87 2.52 12.64
C LEU A 44 13.11 2.86 11.81
N SER A 45 13.44 4.16 11.64
CA SER A 45 14.64 4.59 10.91
C SER A 45 15.95 4.21 11.62
N GLU A 46 15.93 3.87 12.91
CA GLU A 46 17.10 3.35 13.64
C GLU A 46 17.42 1.88 13.24
N HIS A 47 16.47 1.19 12.61
CA HIS A 47 16.60 -0.21 12.20
C HIS A 47 16.26 -0.41 10.71
N PRO A 48 16.98 0.26 9.79
CA PRO A 48 16.62 0.30 8.36
C PRO A 48 16.67 -1.08 7.68
N GLN A 49 17.46 -2.01 8.21
CA GLN A 49 17.65 -3.35 7.62
C GLN A 49 16.36 -4.18 7.66
N TRP A 50 15.67 -4.16 8.80
CA TRP A 50 14.36 -4.80 8.95
C TRP A 50 13.30 -4.12 8.10
N LEU A 51 13.33 -2.80 8.04
CA LEU A 51 12.41 -2.03 7.21
C LEU A 51 12.54 -2.40 5.72
N PHE A 52 13.76 -2.46 5.20
CA PHE A 52 13.99 -2.85 3.80
C PHE A 52 13.65 -4.31 3.53
N ALA A 53 13.93 -5.22 4.47
CA ALA A 53 13.52 -6.62 4.33
C ALA A 53 11.99 -6.74 4.18
N ILE A 54 11.23 -6.06 5.04
CA ILE A 54 9.75 -6.05 4.97
C ILE A 54 9.28 -5.34 3.70
N LEU A 55 9.94 -4.26 3.27
CA LEU A 55 9.63 -3.56 2.04
C LEU A 55 9.75 -4.48 0.81
N VAL A 56 10.81 -5.28 0.71
CA VAL A 56 10.99 -6.24 -0.40
C VAL A 56 9.86 -7.27 -0.41
N ILE A 57 9.47 -7.78 0.76
CA ILE A 57 8.33 -8.69 0.90
C ILE A 57 7.04 -8.00 0.44
N ALA A 58 6.81 -6.75 0.85
CA ALA A 58 5.63 -5.97 0.48
C ALA A 58 5.55 -5.72 -1.03
N ILE A 59 6.65 -5.29 -1.66
CA ILE A 59 6.74 -5.07 -3.12
C ILE A 59 6.45 -6.37 -3.86
N THR A 60 7.04 -7.49 -3.40
CA THR A 60 6.80 -8.80 -4.00
C THR A 60 5.34 -9.22 -3.88
N GLY A 61 4.74 -9.06 -2.69
CA GLY A 61 3.33 -9.38 -2.44
C GLY A 61 2.38 -8.60 -3.33
N ILE A 62 2.59 -7.28 -3.45
CA ILE A 62 1.81 -6.43 -4.36
C ILE A 62 2.08 -6.81 -5.82
N GLY A 63 3.32 -7.12 -6.20
CA GLY A 63 3.67 -7.58 -7.53
C GLY A 63 2.89 -8.83 -7.95
N LEU A 64 2.75 -9.80 -7.04
CA LEU A 64 2.00 -11.03 -7.27
C LEU A 64 0.49 -10.78 -7.31
N ILE A 65 -0.06 -10.08 -6.32
CA ILE A 65 -1.51 -9.90 -6.15
C ILE A 65 -2.07 -8.82 -7.10
N GLY A 66 -1.40 -7.67 -7.19
CA GLY A 66 -1.86 -6.47 -7.89
C GLY A 66 -2.95 -5.72 -7.13
N THR A 67 -4.20 -6.13 -7.36
CA THR A 67 -5.41 -5.42 -6.90
C THR A 67 -6.44 -6.40 -6.38
N VAL A 68 -7.15 -6.00 -5.32
CA VAL A 68 -8.34 -6.69 -4.81
C VAL A 68 -9.59 -5.92 -5.23
N ASN A 69 -10.55 -6.64 -5.83
CA ASN A 69 -11.86 -6.11 -6.16
C ASN A 69 -12.78 -6.25 -4.93
N HIS A 70 -13.04 -5.13 -4.24
CA HIS A 70 -13.93 -5.11 -3.09
C HIS A 70 -15.40 -5.26 -3.53
N PRO A 71 -16.28 -5.95 -2.76
CA PRO A 71 -17.71 -6.07 -3.08
C PRO A 71 -18.36 -4.76 -3.54
N ASN A 72 -18.13 -3.68 -2.80
CA ASN A 72 -18.70 -2.36 -3.09
C ASN A 72 -17.99 -1.56 -4.21
N MET A 73 -16.94 -2.08 -4.83
CA MET A 73 -16.22 -1.41 -5.94
C MET A 73 -16.71 -1.86 -7.32
N HIS A 74 -17.27 -3.07 -7.43
CA HIS A 74 -17.89 -3.62 -8.64
C HIS A 74 -17.07 -3.42 -9.93
N MET A 75 -15.77 -3.73 -9.92
CA MET A 75 -14.97 -3.67 -11.15
C MET A 75 -15.36 -4.78 -12.13
N THR A 76 -15.40 -4.45 -13.41
CA THR A 76 -15.41 -5.44 -14.51
C THR A 76 -14.07 -6.18 -14.59
N SER A 77 -14.02 -7.33 -15.28
CA SER A 77 -12.76 -8.08 -15.46
C SER A 77 -11.68 -7.26 -16.18
N GLU A 78 -12.06 -6.41 -17.14
CA GLU A 78 -11.14 -5.51 -17.84
C GLU A 78 -10.56 -4.44 -16.91
N GLU A 79 -11.42 -3.74 -16.15
CA GLU A 79 -10.98 -2.74 -15.17
C GLU A 79 -10.08 -3.35 -14.08
N LEU A 80 -10.42 -4.55 -13.60
CA LEU A 80 -9.59 -5.25 -12.62
C LEU A 80 -8.22 -5.63 -13.20
N MET A 81 -8.16 -6.08 -14.44
CA MET A 81 -6.91 -6.40 -15.13
C MET A 81 -6.04 -5.15 -15.29
N GLU A 82 -6.62 -4.04 -15.73
CA GLU A 82 -5.91 -2.76 -15.86
C GLU A 82 -5.43 -2.24 -14.51
N SER A 83 -6.26 -2.32 -13.47
CA SER A 83 -5.89 -1.89 -12.13
C SER A 83 -4.75 -2.75 -11.56
N LYS A 84 -4.76 -4.07 -11.80
CA LYS A 84 -3.64 -4.96 -11.43
C LYS A 84 -2.33 -4.57 -12.13
N LYS A 85 -2.39 -4.27 -13.43
CA LYS A 85 -1.23 -3.80 -14.20
C LYS A 85 -0.72 -2.47 -13.63
N SER A 86 -1.63 -1.53 -13.38
CA SER A 86 -1.30 -0.22 -12.81
C SER A 86 -0.68 -0.34 -11.42
N ALA A 87 -1.23 -1.19 -10.54
CA ALA A 87 -0.67 -1.44 -9.20
C ALA A 87 0.76 -1.98 -9.27
N ARG A 88 1.04 -2.92 -10.18
CA ARG A 88 2.39 -3.45 -10.42
C ARG A 88 3.34 -2.37 -10.94
N THR A 89 2.90 -1.53 -11.86
CA THR A 89 3.72 -0.43 -12.37
C THR A 89 4.03 0.60 -11.27
N ILE A 90 3.04 0.99 -10.46
CA ILE A 90 3.24 1.97 -9.39
C ILE A 90 4.16 1.41 -8.29
N VAL A 91 3.97 0.17 -7.83
CA VAL A 91 4.84 -0.37 -6.77
C VAL A 91 6.29 -0.50 -7.22
N LEU A 92 6.53 -0.79 -8.51
CA LEU A 92 7.88 -0.78 -9.09
C LEU A 92 8.45 0.63 -9.14
N LEU A 93 7.66 1.61 -9.57
CA LEU A 93 8.07 3.02 -9.61
C LEU A 93 8.42 3.53 -8.21
N GLU A 94 7.57 3.29 -7.22
CA GLU A 94 7.82 3.68 -5.82
C GLU A 94 9.06 2.98 -5.27
N GLY A 95 9.25 1.68 -5.56
CA GLY A 95 10.45 0.95 -5.21
C GLY A 95 11.72 1.57 -5.83
N CYS A 96 11.67 1.97 -7.10
CA CYS A 96 12.76 2.66 -7.77
C CYS A 96 13.07 4.03 -7.15
N ILE A 97 12.04 4.80 -6.78
CA ILE A 97 12.23 6.10 -6.11
C ILE A 97 12.89 5.90 -4.75
N ILE A 98 12.42 4.94 -3.95
CA ILE A 98 13.00 4.61 -2.64
C ILE A 98 14.47 4.20 -2.81
N LEU A 99 14.77 3.30 -3.77
CA LEU A 99 16.13 2.88 -4.07
C LEU A 99 17.01 4.07 -4.49
N GLY A 100 16.50 4.96 -5.36
CA GLY A 100 17.19 6.18 -5.75
C GLY A 100 17.51 7.09 -4.57
N CYS A 101 16.56 7.29 -3.65
CA CYS A 101 16.78 8.07 -2.43
C CYS A 101 17.85 7.45 -1.52
N VAL A 102 17.90 6.11 -1.39
CA VAL A 102 18.96 5.41 -0.64
C VAL A 102 20.32 5.63 -1.31
N LEU A 103 20.40 5.51 -2.63
CA LEU A 103 21.66 5.70 -3.38
C LEU A 103 22.17 7.15 -3.35
N LEU A 104 21.27 8.11 -3.17
CA LEU A 104 21.59 9.54 -3.02
C LEU A 104 21.82 9.96 -1.55
N ASP A 105 21.87 9.00 -0.62
CA ASP A 105 22.08 9.24 0.81
C ASP A 105 21.06 10.22 1.43
N ALA A 106 19.80 10.12 0.99
CA ALA A 106 18.72 10.92 1.56
C ALA A 106 18.41 10.51 3.00
N ASP A 107 17.86 11.45 3.79
CA ASP A 107 17.55 11.21 5.19
C ASP A 107 16.60 10.01 5.40
N MET A 108 17.04 9.10 6.26
CA MET A 108 16.38 7.80 6.52
C MET A 108 14.97 7.94 7.08
N VAL A 109 14.62 9.05 7.72
CA VAL A 109 13.25 9.29 8.20
C VAL A 109 12.31 9.46 7.01
N TYR A 110 12.73 10.18 5.95
CA TYR A 110 11.92 10.34 4.74
C TYR A 110 11.83 9.05 3.93
N ILE A 111 12.93 8.31 3.82
CA ILE A 111 12.94 6.96 3.22
C ILE A 111 11.97 6.05 3.97
N SER A 112 11.96 6.13 5.30
CA SER A 112 11.07 5.33 6.13
C SER A 112 9.60 5.66 5.91
N TYR A 113 9.25 6.94 5.72
CA TYR A 113 7.88 7.31 5.36
C TYR A 113 7.40 6.67 4.06
N MET A 114 8.25 6.66 3.02
CA MET A 114 7.91 6.05 1.72
C MET A 114 7.80 4.52 1.84
N ALA A 115 8.76 3.88 2.51
CA ALA A 115 8.74 2.43 2.69
C ALA A 115 7.53 1.94 3.49
N ILE A 116 7.19 2.62 4.60
CA ILE A 116 6.05 2.27 5.43
C ILE A 116 4.73 2.41 4.66
N ALA A 117 4.61 3.39 3.76
CA ALA A 117 3.42 3.55 2.91
C ALA A 117 3.18 2.32 2.02
N VAL A 118 4.23 1.82 1.36
CA VAL A 118 4.18 0.60 0.54
C VAL A 118 3.82 -0.62 1.38
N ILE A 119 4.48 -0.77 2.53
CA ILE A 119 4.24 -1.87 3.47
C ILE A 119 2.79 -1.88 3.97
N LEU A 120 2.24 -0.71 4.32
CA LEU A 120 0.87 -0.58 4.77
C LEU A 120 -0.13 -0.95 3.65
N CYS A 121 0.14 -0.55 2.40
CA CYS A 121 -0.69 -0.95 1.26
C CYS A 121 -0.70 -2.47 1.08
N ALA A 122 0.47 -3.11 1.14
CA ALA A 122 0.57 -4.58 1.07
C ALA A 122 -0.17 -5.26 2.23
N ALA A 123 -0.02 -4.76 3.45
CA ALA A 123 -0.70 -5.29 4.62
C ALA A 123 -2.23 -5.21 4.45
N LEU A 124 -2.76 -4.05 4.06
CA LEU A 124 -4.20 -3.89 3.85
C LEU A 124 -4.72 -4.75 2.70
N LEU A 125 -3.92 -4.96 1.64
CA LEU A 125 -4.25 -5.85 0.54
C LEU A 125 -4.38 -7.31 1.01
N CYS A 126 -3.41 -7.77 1.81
CA CYS A 126 -3.43 -9.10 2.43
C CYS A 126 -4.61 -9.28 3.39
N ILE A 127 -4.87 -8.28 4.23
CA ILE A 127 -6.02 -8.29 5.15
C ILE A 127 -7.33 -8.41 4.36
N ALA A 128 -7.50 -7.67 3.26
CA ALA A 128 -8.70 -7.79 2.41
C ALA A 128 -8.95 -9.24 1.96
N LYS A 129 -7.89 -9.94 1.52
CA LYS A 129 -7.96 -11.35 1.11
C LYS A 129 -8.27 -12.28 2.27
N ILE A 130 -7.63 -12.10 3.42
CA ILE A 130 -7.87 -12.91 4.62
C ILE A 130 -9.34 -12.79 5.08
N PHE A 131 -9.87 -11.57 5.04
CA PHE A 131 -11.27 -11.28 5.36
C PHE A 131 -12.23 -11.53 4.19
N LYS A 132 -11.76 -12.15 3.09
CA LYS A 132 -12.57 -12.52 1.91
C LYS A 132 -13.37 -11.36 1.33
N GLN A 133 -12.80 -10.15 1.35
CA GLN A 133 -13.36 -8.97 0.69
C GLN A 133 -12.99 -8.89 -0.79
N GLU A 134 -12.63 -10.00 -1.43
CA GLU A 134 -12.35 -10.07 -2.86
C GLU A 134 -13.52 -10.77 -3.55
N VAL A 135 -14.12 -10.12 -4.53
CA VAL A 135 -15.21 -10.69 -5.35
C VAL A 135 -14.83 -10.77 -6.81
N ARG A 136 -15.33 -11.80 -7.49
CA ARG A 136 -15.24 -11.90 -8.95
C ARG A 136 -16.42 -11.17 -9.62
N GLU A 137 -16.26 -10.78 -10.87
CA GLU A 137 -17.32 -10.06 -11.63
C GLU A 137 -18.65 -10.81 -11.63
N ASN A 138 -18.62 -12.14 -11.78
CA ASN A 138 -19.79 -13.00 -11.76
C ASN A 138 -20.42 -13.19 -10.36
N GLU A 139 -19.77 -12.69 -9.31
CA GLU A 139 -20.24 -12.75 -7.91
C GLU A 139 -20.70 -11.37 -7.41
N ALA A 140 -20.49 -10.30 -8.20
CA ALA A 140 -20.74 -8.91 -7.82
C ALA A 140 -22.19 -8.42 -8.11
N GLY A 141 -23.13 -9.36 -8.29
CA GLY A 141 -24.53 -9.12 -8.69
C GLY A 141 -25.44 -8.58 -7.60
#